data_AF-U2KYB1-F1
#
_entry.id   AF-U2KYB1-F1
#
_cell.length_a   1.000
_cell.length_b   1.000
_cell.length_c   1.000
_cell.angle_alpha   90.00
_cell.angle_beta   90.00
_cell.angle_gamma   90.00
#
_symmetry.space_group_name_H-M   'P 1'
#
loop_
_entity.id
_entity.type
_entity.pdbx_description
1 polymer ?
#
loop_
_entity_poly.entity_id
_entity_poly.type
_entity_poly.pdbx_seq_one_letter_code
_entity_poly.pdbx_strand_id
1 'polypeptide(L)'
;MVSYAETPAHALTIIASVTNLSVSKNTIAVGESVQLELEWSTGAKQSVFYSSSDENVAIVDQNGLITGVGNGTATITVSHSNIGTDKTITIDVSDDVETSKTYQTSELTLGTKLKKYDTLHYTGDGAGSCLNVVNTKGDYDLVYLNSGDYVLPFDAEIVGIDGLVMYVAPDIEGVTYLDGRTLSVGDTIDRNTHLLCYDYHINDLVLPVFLPQYYSKYIGDGTIRVKAIDHDEKTITLESVDEFDWLPATMDDYEAFIAKNGNVSVHGNYIVYCDTINYSTGDEVILEQLGTAEIKEVKEYNISSDEPIPPGSQSHAVYVYEAVSAGTVKVTISQGRPWDPEQTKNVRDVGYYKIGEDMSVEEIDESEFSEPVKGDVNADGKLNAADAVMLQKWLTGVPDATLSNWKAADLYEDGVLNAFDLCMMKRELMNQNQYDDTPVLFINDYRIIMSENGWDGEDYEQIITANGNRYSAPLCNCVYLSVDDHMNHIKEDGEKESYITDAEVLQKISEFTKNAAKYKDCEMKAWGFGITDYGEQTLYVLYHDEDGTTQQLELCRFGGDCAWLDNAEVQEFVTMLIQKGYFAEKDMFEAYLKNLK
;
A
#
# COMPACT_ATOMS: atom_id res chain seq x y z
N MET A 1 -77.48 42.52 -60.59
CA MET A 1 -77.58 41.29 -59.80
C MET A 1 -76.51 40.32 -60.28
N VAL A 2 -75.45 40.15 -59.50
CA VAL A 2 -74.60 38.95 -59.55
C VAL A 2 -74.28 38.65 -58.10
N SER A 3 -74.82 37.55 -57.58
CA SER A 3 -74.52 37.04 -56.25
C SER A 3 -73.17 36.32 -56.29
N TYR A 4 -72.23 36.71 -55.44
CA TYR A 4 -71.12 35.84 -55.11
C TYR A 4 -71.55 34.96 -53.94
N ALA A 5 -71.60 33.65 -54.19
CA ALA A 5 -71.79 32.65 -53.15
C ALA A 5 -70.52 32.61 -52.27
N GLU A 6 -70.68 32.78 -50.96
CA GLU A 6 -69.64 32.41 -50.01
C GLU A 6 -69.46 30.89 -50.04
N THR A 7 -68.31 30.43 -50.54
CA THR A 7 -67.83 29.06 -50.27
C THR A 7 -67.53 28.93 -48.78
N PRO A 8 -68.05 27.92 -48.06
CA PRO A 8 -67.70 27.72 -46.66
C PRO A 8 -66.22 27.36 -46.58
N ALA A 9 -65.46 28.10 -45.78
CA ALA A 9 -64.10 27.73 -45.43
C ALA A 9 -64.14 26.42 -44.64
N HIS A 10 -63.82 25.29 -45.29
CA HIS A 10 -63.49 24.07 -44.58
C HIS A 10 -62.22 24.33 -43.77
N ALA A 11 -62.35 24.43 -42.45
CA ALA A 11 -61.20 24.49 -41.56
C ALA A 11 -60.39 23.20 -41.75
N LEU A 12 -59.16 23.31 -42.27
CA LEU A 12 -58.21 22.21 -42.26
C LEU A 12 -57.89 21.90 -40.80
N THR A 13 -58.26 20.69 -40.36
CA THR A 13 -57.84 20.16 -39.06
C THR A 13 -56.48 19.52 -39.24
N ILE A 14 -55.48 20.00 -38.50
CA ILE A 14 -54.17 19.33 -38.43
C ILE A 14 -54.36 18.07 -37.57
N ILE A 15 -54.08 16.90 -38.14
CA ILE A 15 -54.16 15.61 -37.45
C ILE A 15 -52.80 15.32 -36.83
N ALA A 16 -52.79 14.97 -35.54
CA ALA A 16 -51.59 14.56 -34.84
C ALA A 16 -51.18 13.14 -35.26
N SER A 17 -49.88 12.92 -35.42
CA SER A 17 -49.26 11.63 -35.65
C SER A 17 -48.49 11.20 -34.40
N VAL A 18 -48.45 9.91 -34.11
CA VAL A 18 -47.56 9.38 -33.06
C VAL A 18 -46.10 9.58 -33.48
N THR A 19 -45.38 10.38 -32.71
CA THR A 19 -43.95 10.68 -32.94
C THR A 19 -43.06 9.63 -32.30
N ASN A 20 -43.42 9.20 -31.08
CA ASN A 20 -42.65 8.26 -30.27
C ASN A 20 -43.53 7.24 -29.54
N LEU A 21 -42.96 6.06 -29.27
CA LEU A 21 -43.53 5.02 -28.42
C LEU A 21 -42.58 4.73 -27.27
N SER A 22 -43.10 4.62 -26.06
CA SER A 22 -42.31 4.22 -24.90
C SER A 22 -43.11 3.31 -23.97
N VAL A 23 -42.39 2.52 -23.19
CA VAL A 23 -42.92 1.76 -22.05
C VAL A 23 -42.00 2.02 -20.87
N SER A 24 -42.51 1.88 -19.65
CA SER A 24 -41.69 2.04 -18.45
C SER A 24 -40.65 0.91 -18.30
N LYS A 25 -40.98 -0.30 -18.77
CA LYS A 25 -40.16 -1.51 -18.72
C LYS A 25 -40.35 -2.31 -20.02
N ASN A 26 -39.29 -2.51 -20.80
CA ASN A 26 -39.34 -3.23 -22.09
C ASN A 26 -39.02 -4.74 -21.97
N THR A 27 -38.53 -5.18 -20.81
CA THR A 27 -38.33 -6.58 -20.48
C THR A 27 -39.17 -6.91 -19.25
N ILE A 28 -40.23 -7.71 -19.41
CA ILE A 28 -41.24 -7.96 -18.37
C ILE A 28 -41.32 -9.45 -17.99
N ALA A 29 -41.83 -9.74 -16.79
CA ALA A 29 -42.07 -11.10 -16.34
C ALA A 29 -43.32 -11.71 -17.02
N VAL A 30 -43.42 -13.04 -17.07
CA VAL A 30 -44.66 -13.71 -17.52
C VAL A 30 -45.82 -13.34 -16.59
N GLY A 31 -46.92 -12.84 -17.16
CA GLY A 31 -48.09 -12.34 -16.44
C GLY A 31 -48.01 -10.88 -15.99
N GLU A 32 -46.85 -10.21 -16.13
CA GLU A 32 -46.71 -8.78 -15.86
C GLU A 32 -47.32 -7.96 -17.01
N SER A 33 -47.84 -6.78 -16.68
CA SER A 33 -48.39 -5.84 -17.66
C SER A 33 -47.67 -4.50 -17.62
N VAL A 34 -47.52 -3.86 -18.78
CA VAL A 34 -46.93 -2.53 -18.93
C VAL A 34 -47.77 -1.66 -19.87
N GLN A 35 -47.95 -0.38 -19.52
CA GLN A 35 -48.71 0.56 -20.32
C GLN A 35 -47.85 1.14 -21.44
N LEU A 36 -48.38 1.14 -22.66
CA LEU A 36 -47.76 1.80 -23.80
C LEU A 36 -48.09 3.29 -23.79
N GLU A 37 -47.05 4.13 -23.79
CA GLU A 37 -47.15 5.58 -23.83
C GLU A 37 -46.91 6.10 -25.25
N LEU A 38 -47.78 7.04 -25.66
CA LEU A 38 -47.78 7.62 -27.01
C LEU A 38 -47.47 9.12 -26.95
N GLU A 39 -46.38 9.53 -27.60
CA GLU A 39 -46.14 10.95 -27.87
C GLU A 39 -46.76 11.34 -29.20
N TRP A 40 -47.42 12.49 -29.23
CA TRP A 40 -48.16 12.98 -30.39
C TRP A 40 -47.57 14.29 -30.90
N SER A 41 -47.53 14.47 -32.22
CA SER A 41 -47.29 15.78 -32.83
C SER A 41 -48.46 16.74 -32.60
N THR A 42 -48.26 18.02 -32.92
CA THR A 42 -49.31 19.04 -32.80
C THR A 42 -50.49 18.74 -33.71
N GLY A 43 -51.68 18.57 -33.14
CA GLY A 43 -52.91 18.36 -33.90
C GLY A 43 -53.99 17.61 -33.10
N ALA A 44 -55.10 17.29 -33.77
CA ALA A 44 -56.15 16.44 -33.20
C ALA A 44 -55.70 14.97 -33.19
N LYS A 45 -55.75 14.32 -32.01
CA LYS A 45 -55.44 12.89 -31.87
C LYS A 45 -56.50 12.04 -32.56
N GLN A 46 -56.06 10.98 -33.23
CA GLN A 46 -56.93 10.04 -33.93
C GLN A 46 -56.87 8.67 -33.25
N SER A 47 -57.86 7.81 -33.53
CA SER A 47 -57.85 6.43 -33.02
C SER A 47 -56.68 5.65 -33.60
N VAL A 48 -56.01 4.88 -32.75
CA VAL A 48 -54.92 3.97 -33.09
C VAL A 48 -55.36 2.53 -32.94
N PHE A 49 -54.66 1.62 -33.61
CA PHE A 49 -54.84 0.18 -33.47
C PHE A 49 -53.53 -0.46 -33.03
N TYR A 50 -53.64 -1.39 -32.09
CA TYR A 50 -52.51 -2.14 -31.56
C TYR A 50 -52.54 -3.57 -32.09
N SER A 51 -51.37 -4.13 -32.39
CA SER A 51 -51.21 -5.54 -32.71
C SER A 51 -49.89 -6.07 -32.18
N SER A 52 -49.83 -7.38 -31.90
CA SER A 52 -48.61 -8.08 -31.52
C SER A 52 -48.13 -8.97 -32.67
N SER A 53 -46.81 -9.09 -32.84
CA SER A 53 -46.22 -10.06 -33.77
C SER A 53 -46.37 -11.51 -33.30
N ASP A 54 -46.48 -11.74 -31.98
CA ASP A 54 -46.69 -13.06 -31.38
C ASP A 54 -47.49 -12.93 -30.06
N GLU A 55 -48.78 -13.22 -30.14
CA GLU A 55 -49.70 -13.18 -28.99
C GLU A 55 -49.45 -14.31 -27.97
N ASN A 56 -48.65 -15.34 -28.30
CA ASN A 56 -48.23 -16.35 -27.31
C ASN A 56 -47.10 -15.82 -26.42
N VAL A 57 -46.41 -14.76 -26.85
CA VAL A 57 -45.34 -14.11 -26.09
C VAL A 57 -45.87 -12.87 -25.38
N ALA A 58 -46.55 -11.95 -26.08
CA ALA A 58 -47.17 -10.78 -25.47
C ALA A 58 -48.45 -10.35 -26.20
N ILE A 59 -49.48 -9.99 -25.43
CA ILE A 59 -50.75 -9.44 -25.96
C ILE A 59 -50.85 -7.95 -25.64
N VAL A 60 -51.57 -7.19 -26.47
CA VAL A 60 -51.85 -5.78 -26.25
C VAL A 60 -53.36 -5.53 -26.39
N ASP A 61 -53.95 -4.84 -25.42
CA ASP A 61 -55.38 -4.55 -25.44
C ASP A 61 -55.71 -3.28 -26.27
N GLN A 62 -57.01 -2.97 -26.38
CA GLN A 62 -57.48 -1.80 -27.13
C GLN A 62 -57.07 -0.45 -26.51
N ASN A 63 -56.60 -0.45 -25.27
CA ASN A 63 -56.13 0.73 -24.53
C ASN A 63 -54.59 0.84 -24.52
N GLY A 64 -53.89 -0.10 -25.17
CA GLY A 64 -52.43 -0.13 -25.21
C GLY A 64 -51.78 -0.76 -23.97
N LEU A 65 -52.53 -1.50 -23.14
CA LEU A 65 -51.96 -2.29 -22.04
C LEU A 65 -51.37 -3.59 -22.60
N ILE A 66 -50.06 -3.75 -22.47
CA ILE A 66 -49.33 -4.93 -22.92
C ILE A 66 -49.23 -5.92 -21.77
N THR A 67 -49.46 -7.21 -22.00
CA THR A 67 -49.32 -8.29 -20.99
C THR A 67 -48.43 -9.39 -21.51
N GLY A 68 -47.41 -9.78 -20.74
CA GLY A 68 -46.54 -10.92 -21.05
C GLY A 68 -47.26 -12.24 -20.86
N VAL A 69 -47.21 -13.13 -21.85
CA VAL A 69 -47.90 -14.42 -21.88
C VAL A 69 -46.92 -15.59 -21.79
N GLY A 70 -45.76 -15.49 -22.46
CA GLY A 70 -44.77 -16.56 -22.51
C GLY A 70 -43.39 -16.06 -22.88
N ASN A 71 -42.36 -16.81 -22.49
CA ASN A 71 -40.96 -16.43 -22.68
C ASN A 71 -40.62 -16.24 -24.18
N GLY A 72 -40.02 -15.11 -24.52
CA GLY A 72 -39.65 -14.75 -25.89
C GLY A 72 -39.68 -13.25 -26.15
N THR A 73 -39.61 -12.87 -27.42
CA THR A 73 -39.63 -11.47 -27.86
C THR A 73 -40.80 -11.23 -28.80
N ALA A 74 -41.62 -10.21 -28.51
CA ALA A 74 -42.74 -9.79 -29.36
C ALA A 74 -42.61 -8.31 -29.74
N THR A 75 -42.93 -7.99 -30.99
CA THR A 75 -42.99 -6.61 -31.47
C THR A 75 -44.44 -6.12 -31.43
N ILE A 76 -44.71 -5.09 -30.65
CA ILE A 76 -46.00 -4.42 -30.59
C ILE A 76 -46.01 -3.30 -31.63
N THR A 77 -47.03 -3.30 -32.49
CA THR A 77 -47.21 -2.32 -33.57
C THR A 77 -48.39 -1.40 -33.27
N VAL A 78 -48.15 -0.10 -33.36
CA VAL A 78 -49.19 0.94 -33.33
C VAL A 78 -49.39 1.46 -34.74
N SER A 79 -50.59 1.23 -35.27
CA SER A 79 -51.00 1.62 -36.61
C SER A 79 -52.15 2.63 -36.56
N HIS A 80 -52.31 3.37 -37.66
CA HIS A 80 -53.35 4.38 -37.81
C HIS A 80 -54.21 4.09 -39.04
N SER A 81 -55.46 4.55 -39.00
CA SER A 81 -56.43 4.23 -40.04
C SER A 81 -56.15 4.89 -41.40
N ASN A 82 -55.48 6.05 -41.47
CA ASN A 82 -55.41 6.82 -42.73
C ASN A 82 -54.14 7.66 -43.00
N ILE A 83 -53.28 7.99 -42.01
CA ILE A 83 -52.11 8.87 -42.20
C ILE A 83 -51.02 8.52 -41.17
N GLY A 84 -49.78 8.27 -41.63
CA GLY A 84 -48.60 8.03 -40.79
C GLY A 84 -47.83 6.75 -41.15
N THR A 85 -46.60 6.60 -40.62
CA THR A 85 -45.89 5.32 -40.63
C THR A 85 -46.16 4.59 -39.32
N ASP A 86 -46.37 3.28 -39.40
CA ASP A 86 -46.50 2.44 -38.21
C ASP A 86 -45.29 2.61 -37.31
N LYS A 87 -45.55 2.58 -36.00
CA LYS A 87 -44.52 2.63 -34.97
C LYS A 87 -44.51 1.29 -34.26
N THR A 88 -43.32 0.82 -33.93
CA THR A 88 -43.14 -0.47 -33.27
C THR A 88 -42.29 -0.31 -32.03
N ILE A 89 -42.54 -1.18 -31.05
CA ILE A 89 -41.70 -1.35 -29.87
C ILE A 89 -41.54 -2.83 -29.58
N THR A 90 -40.33 -3.23 -29.18
CA THR A 90 -40.02 -4.62 -28.86
C THR A 90 -40.19 -4.84 -27.36
N ILE A 91 -40.87 -5.94 -27.01
CA ILE A 91 -41.09 -6.39 -25.64
C ILE A 91 -40.46 -7.77 -25.49
N ASP A 92 -39.57 -7.89 -24.53
CA ASP A 92 -38.99 -9.17 -24.12
C ASP A 92 -39.74 -9.68 -22.88
N VAL A 93 -40.15 -10.94 -22.91
CA VAL A 93 -40.84 -11.61 -21.81
C VAL A 93 -39.96 -12.75 -21.32
N SER A 94 -39.69 -12.83 -20.02
CA SER A 94 -38.84 -13.88 -19.45
C SER A 94 -39.34 -14.32 -18.07
N ASP A 95 -39.21 -15.61 -17.77
CA ASP A 95 -39.51 -16.18 -16.45
C ASP A 95 -38.45 -15.84 -15.40
N ASP A 96 -37.24 -15.44 -15.84
CA ASP A 96 -36.11 -15.10 -14.96
C ASP A 96 -36.15 -13.65 -14.46
N VAL A 97 -37.13 -12.86 -14.91
CA VAL A 97 -37.30 -11.44 -14.55
C VAL A 97 -38.27 -11.35 -13.39
N GLU A 98 -37.90 -10.62 -12.33
CA GLU A 98 -38.84 -10.36 -11.23
C GLU A 98 -39.96 -9.42 -11.65
N THR A 99 -41.18 -9.73 -11.19
CA THR A 99 -42.37 -8.90 -11.38
C THR A 99 -42.25 -7.61 -10.57
N SER A 100 -42.49 -6.45 -11.20
CA SER A 100 -42.59 -5.18 -10.48
C SER A 100 -43.79 -5.16 -9.56
N LYS A 101 -43.69 -4.39 -8.47
CA LYS A 101 -44.75 -4.21 -7.49
C LYS A 101 -45.30 -2.79 -7.54
N THR A 102 -46.60 -2.67 -7.28
CA THR A 102 -47.24 -1.39 -7.03
C THR A 102 -47.39 -1.20 -5.52
N TYR A 103 -46.78 -0.15 -4.99
CA TYR A 103 -46.90 0.25 -3.58
C TYR A 103 -47.89 1.39 -3.45
N GLN A 104 -48.77 1.27 -2.47
CA GLN A 104 -49.60 2.38 -2.04
C GLN A 104 -48.77 3.32 -1.16
N THR A 105 -48.82 4.63 -1.38
CA THR A 105 -48.03 5.57 -0.57
C THR A 105 -48.33 5.46 0.93
N SER A 106 -49.55 5.10 1.30
CA SER A 106 -49.94 4.88 2.71
C SER A 106 -49.31 3.66 3.37
N GLU A 107 -48.73 2.73 2.58
CA GLU A 107 -48.05 1.52 3.07
C GLU A 107 -46.54 1.73 3.23
N LEU A 108 -46.00 2.83 2.71
CA LEU A 108 -44.58 3.12 2.71
C LEU A 108 -44.16 3.71 4.06
N THR A 109 -43.05 3.19 4.59
CA THR A 109 -42.45 3.66 5.84
C THR A 109 -40.99 4.00 5.60
N LEU A 110 -40.37 4.70 6.55
CA LEU A 110 -38.92 4.92 6.54
C LEU A 110 -38.20 3.55 6.44
N GLY A 111 -37.20 3.47 5.56
CA GLY A 111 -36.41 2.27 5.32
C GLY A 111 -37.04 1.25 4.36
N THR A 112 -38.22 1.54 3.80
CA THR A 112 -38.81 0.64 2.78
C THR A 112 -37.91 0.61 1.54
N LYS A 113 -37.37 -0.57 1.23
CA LYS A 113 -36.61 -0.85 0.00
C LYS A 113 -37.55 -1.07 -1.18
N LEU A 114 -37.24 -0.44 -2.30
CA LEU A 114 -38.02 -0.41 -3.53
C LEU A 114 -37.10 -0.79 -4.69
N LYS A 115 -37.62 -1.51 -5.69
CA LYS A 115 -36.83 -1.91 -6.85
C LYS A 115 -37.09 -1.00 -8.03
N LYS A 116 -36.12 -0.93 -8.94
CA LYS A 116 -36.28 -0.35 -10.26
C LYS A 116 -37.51 -0.96 -10.93
N TYR A 117 -38.33 -0.11 -11.53
CA TYR A 117 -39.62 -0.42 -12.14
C TYR A 117 -40.79 -0.68 -11.17
N ASP A 118 -40.58 -0.70 -9.86
CA ASP A 118 -41.70 -0.63 -8.92
C ASP A 118 -42.46 0.69 -9.11
N THR A 119 -43.77 0.65 -8.87
CA THR A 119 -44.68 1.77 -9.09
C THR A 119 -45.19 2.30 -7.75
N LEU A 120 -45.15 3.61 -7.56
CA LEU A 120 -45.71 4.28 -6.39
C LEU A 120 -47.04 4.95 -6.77
N HIS A 121 -48.10 4.54 -6.08
CA HIS A 121 -49.46 5.05 -6.27
C HIS A 121 -49.92 5.87 -5.08
N TYR A 122 -50.33 7.12 -5.32
CA TYR A 122 -50.84 7.98 -4.26
C TYR A 122 -52.27 7.62 -3.85
N THR A 123 -52.49 7.37 -2.56
CA THR A 123 -53.78 6.89 -2.03
C THR A 123 -54.86 7.95 -1.87
N GLY A 124 -54.53 9.23 -2.05
CA GLY A 124 -55.50 10.33 -1.91
C GLY A 124 -55.53 10.98 -0.53
N ASP A 125 -54.93 10.37 0.49
CA ASP A 125 -54.84 10.87 1.86
C ASP A 125 -53.46 10.59 2.51
N GLY A 126 -52.89 11.59 3.19
CA GLY A 126 -51.66 11.44 3.98
C GLY A 126 -50.36 11.81 3.25
N ALA A 127 -49.25 11.25 3.73
CA ALA A 127 -47.91 11.47 3.19
C ALA A 127 -47.75 10.86 1.78
N GLY A 128 -46.86 11.44 0.97
CA GLY A 128 -46.55 10.92 -0.36
C GLY A 128 -47.40 11.51 -1.49
N SER A 129 -48.04 12.66 -1.28
CA SER A 129 -48.65 13.41 -2.41
C SER A 129 -47.59 13.96 -3.37
N CYS A 130 -46.35 14.10 -2.87
CA CYS A 130 -45.16 14.42 -3.65
C CYS A 130 -43.97 13.59 -3.17
N LEU A 131 -43.08 13.28 -4.11
CA LEU A 131 -41.84 12.55 -3.92
C LEU A 131 -40.68 13.48 -4.24
N ASN A 132 -39.71 13.55 -3.35
CA ASN A 132 -38.45 14.21 -3.59
C ASN A 132 -37.40 13.15 -3.91
N VAL A 133 -37.05 13.04 -5.19
CA VAL A 133 -36.13 12.01 -5.70
C VAL A 133 -34.72 12.59 -5.72
N VAL A 134 -33.85 12.04 -4.88
CA VAL A 134 -32.44 12.38 -4.85
C VAL A 134 -31.75 11.59 -5.96
N ASN A 135 -31.05 12.27 -6.88
CA ASN A 135 -30.24 11.56 -7.86
C ASN A 135 -28.84 11.22 -7.30
N THR A 136 -28.05 10.44 -8.04
CA THR A 136 -26.69 10.04 -7.62
C THR A 136 -25.69 11.20 -7.53
N LYS A 137 -26.08 12.41 -7.94
CA LYS A 137 -25.29 13.64 -7.85
C LYS A 137 -25.76 14.55 -6.71
N GLY A 138 -26.80 14.17 -5.97
CA GLY A 138 -27.38 14.95 -4.88
C GLY A 138 -28.36 16.04 -5.34
N ASP A 139 -28.75 16.07 -6.62
CA ASP A 139 -29.83 16.96 -7.07
C ASP A 139 -31.19 16.36 -6.74
N TYR A 140 -32.20 17.22 -6.68
CA TYR A 140 -33.57 16.89 -6.34
C TYR A 140 -34.50 17.05 -7.53
N ASP A 141 -35.21 15.98 -7.86
CA ASP A 141 -36.38 16.04 -8.74
C ASP A 141 -37.65 15.88 -7.91
N LEU A 142 -38.52 16.89 -7.97
CA LEU A 142 -39.82 16.85 -7.30
C LEU A 142 -40.87 16.23 -8.22
N VAL A 143 -41.42 15.10 -7.81
CA VAL A 143 -42.49 14.39 -8.51
C VAL A 143 -43.80 14.55 -7.74
N TYR A 144 -44.89 14.87 -8.43
CA TYR A 144 -46.21 14.99 -7.83
C TYR A 144 -47.02 13.71 -8.04
N LEU A 145 -47.00 12.79 -7.06
CA LEU A 145 -47.71 11.50 -7.14
C LEU A 145 -49.24 11.65 -7.18
N ASN A 146 -49.76 12.79 -6.73
CA ASN A 146 -51.19 13.11 -6.87
C ASN A 146 -51.64 13.35 -8.34
N SER A 147 -50.70 13.47 -9.28
CA SER A 147 -50.97 13.69 -10.70
C SER A 147 -50.89 12.42 -11.55
N GLY A 148 -50.38 11.33 -10.98
CA GLY A 148 -50.25 10.04 -11.64
C GLY A 148 -49.22 9.15 -10.93
N ASP A 149 -49.23 7.88 -11.32
CA ASP A 149 -48.30 6.86 -10.81
C ASP A 149 -46.87 7.19 -11.19
N TYR A 150 -45.94 6.88 -10.30
CA TYR A 150 -44.50 7.05 -10.56
C TYR A 150 -43.79 5.71 -10.60
N VAL A 151 -43.15 5.42 -11.72
CA VAL A 151 -42.33 4.22 -11.89
C VAL A 151 -40.88 4.55 -11.56
N LEU A 152 -40.29 3.77 -10.65
CA LEU A 152 -38.94 4.01 -10.17
C LEU A 152 -37.89 3.76 -11.28
N PRO A 153 -36.99 4.74 -11.53
CA PRO A 153 -35.94 4.60 -12.53
C PRO A 153 -34.71 3.82 -12.04
N PHE A 154 -34.62 3.53 -10.74
CA PHE A 154 -33.53 2.80 -10.09
C PHE A 154 -34.01 2.08 -8.82
N ASP A 155 -33.23 1.13 -8.32
CA ASP A 155 -33.44 0.56 -6.98
C ASP A 155 -33.26 1.68 -5.94
N ALA A 156 -34.16 1.74 -4.96
CA ALA A 156 -34.29 2.90 -4.10
C ALA A 156 -34.73 2.53 -2.67
N GLU A 157 -34.58 3.48 -1.76
CA GLU A 157 -35.08 3.40 -0.38
C GLU A 157 -35.89 4.64 -0.03
N ILE A 158 -36.98 4.46 0.71
CA ILE A 158 -37.66 5.57 1.39
C ILE A 158 -36.76 6.06 2.51
N VAL A 159 -36.16 7.21 2.29
CA VAL A 159 -35.19 7.83 3.19
C VAL A 159 -35.80 8.95 4.04
N GLY A 160 -37.09 9.25 3.90
CA GLY A 160 -37.70 10.26 4.76
C GLY A 160 -39.17 10.46 4.46
N ILE A 161 -39.91 10.85 5.48
CA ILE A 161 -41.33 11.19 5.35
C ILE A 161 -41.58 12.43 6.22
N ASP A 162 -41.86 13.56 5.59
CA ASP A 162 -42.22 14.80 6.28
C ASP A 162 -43.52 15.37 5.71
N GLY A 163 -44.57 15.36 6.54
CA GLY A 163 -45.89 15.83 6.18
C GLY A 163 -46.42 15.15 4.91
N LEU A 164 -46.46 15.90 3.81
CA LEU A 164 -46.97 15.45 2.51
C LEU A 164 -45.88 14.92 1.56
N VAL A 165 -44.60 15.09 1.91
CA VAL A 165 -43.43 14.79 1.07
C VAL A 165 -42.77 13.49 1.53
N MET A 166 -42.53 12.58 0.59
CA MET A 166 -41.64 11.44 0.79
C MET A 166 -40.29 11.70 0.12
N TYR A 167 -39.21 11.23 0.72
CA TYR A 167 -37.86 11.35 0.18
C TYR A 167 -37.39 9.97 -0.26
N VAL A 168 -36.90 9.89 -1.49
CA VAL A 168 -36.42 8.64 -2.10
C VAL A 168 -35.01 8.82 -2.61
N ALA A 169 -34.12 7.90 -2.24
CA ALA A 169 -32.73 7.89 -2.69
C ALA A 169 -32.36 6.54 -3.31
N PRO A 170 -31.37 6.49 -4.22
CA PRO A 170 -30.87 5.25 -4.82
C PRO A 170 -30.35 4.28 -3.75
N ASP A 171 -30.74 3.01 -3.86
CA ASP A 171 -30.25 1.89 -3.05
C ASP A 171 -28.91 1.41 -3.63
N ILE A 172 -27.85 2.19 -3.40
CA ILE A 172 -26.50 1.84 -3.89
C ILE A 172 -25.67 1.31 -2.72
N GLU A 173 -25.19 0.09 -2.89
CA GLU A 173 -24.14 -0.48 -2.03
C GLU A 173 -22.86 0.35 -2.22
N GLY A 174 -22.49 1.15 -1.21
CA GLY A 174 -21.27 1.96 -1.21
C GLY A 174 -21.40 3.43 -1.65
N VAL A 175 -22.61 3.97 -1.88
CA VAL A 175 -22.79 5.44 -1.94
C VAL A 175 -23.17 5.94 -0.55
N THR A 176 -22.23 6.64 0.08
CA THR A 176 -22.35 7.20 1.43
C THR A 176 -23.30 8.39 1.45
N TYR A 177 -24.58 8.06 1.58
CA TYR A 177 -25.64 8.93 2.03
C TYR A 177 -25.60 8.99 3.56
N LEU A 178 -24.57 9.69 4.08
CA LEU A 178 -23.85 9.46 5.33
C LEU A 178 -22.95 8.21 5.27
N ASP A 179 -21.71 8.39 5.77
CA ASP A 179 -20.84 7.35 6.31
C ASP A 179 -21.72 6.29 7.00
N GLY A 180 -21.66 5.03 6.56
CA GLY A 180 -22.49 3.93 7.07
C GLY A 180 -22.21 3.55 8.53
N ARG A 181 -21.70 4.50 9.32
CA ARG A 181 -21.39 4.42 10.74
C ARG A 181 -22.44 5.16 11.56
N THR A 182 -22.70 4.66 12.74
CA THR A 182 -23.44 5.40 13.77
C THR A 182 -22.65 6.64 14.15
N LEU A 183 -23.21 7.84 13.90
CA LEU A 183 -22.59 9.08 14.36
C LEU A 183 -22.51 9.10 15.88
N SER A 184 -21.34 9.41 16.40
CA SER A 184 -21.09 9.62 17.82
C SER A 184 -20.70 11.07 18.09
N VAL A 185 -20.93 11.54 19.31
CA VAL A 185 -20.44 12.85 19.75
C VAL A 185 -18.91 12.88 19.62
N GLY A 186 -18.39 13.87 18.91
CA GLY A 186 -16.97 14.03 18.60
C GLY A 186 -16.56 13.61 17.19
N ASP A 187 -17.42 12.91 16.44
CA ASP A 187 -17.13 12.48 15.08
C ASP A 187 -16.84 13.67 14.15
N THR A 188 -15.81 13.52 13.31
CA THR A 188 -15.47 14.46 12.24
C THR A 188 -16.14 14.06 10.93
N ILE A 189 -16.65 15.05 10.18
CA ILE A 189 -17.37 14.88 8.91
C ILE A 189 -16.60 15.57 7.78
N ASP A 190 -16.35 14.83 6.69
CA ASP A 190 -15.79 15.40 5.46
C ASP A 190 -16.79 16.38 4.83
N ARG A 191 -16.32 17.59 4.55
CA ARG A 191 -17.10 18.69 3.96
C ARG A 191 -17.63 18.38 2.56
N ASN A 192 -17.11 17.38 1.87
CA ASN A 192 -17.62 16.94 0.56
C ASN A 192 -18.75 15.91 0.68
N THR A 193 -19.07 15.44 1.89
CA THR A 193 -20.10 14.42 2.12
C THR A 193 -21.48 15.05 2.20
N HIS A 194 -22.47 14.45 1.54
CA HIS A 194 -23.88 14.74 1.79
C HIS A 194 -24.32 14.06 3.09
N LEU A 195 -24.76 14.83 4.08
CA LEU A 195 -25.32 14.27 5.31
C LEU A 195 -26.79 13.98 5.11
N LEU A 196 -27.22 12.73 5.25
CA LEU A 196 -28.64 12.37 5.26
C LEU A 196 -29.08 11.89 6.63
N CYS A 197 -29.91 12.67 7.31
CA CYS A 197 -30.42 12.31 8.63
C CYS A 197 -31.94 12.27 8.64
N TYR A 198 -32.48 11.06 8.82
CA TYR A 198 -33.88 10.74 8.58
C TYR A 198 -34.76 10.94 9.81
N ASP A 199 -34.15 10.72 10.98
CA ASP A 199 -34.81 10.83 12.27
C ASP A 199 -34.38 12.06 13.03
N TYR A 200 -33.39 12.85 12.57
CA TYR A 200 -32.88 13.99 13.33
C TYR A 200 -32.89 15.27 12.52
N HIS A 201 -33.23 16.37 13.18
CA HIS A 201 -32.96 17.71 12.67
C HIS A 201 -31.48 18.05 12.85
N ILE A 202 -30.84 18.61 11.82
CA ILE A 202 -29.45 19.06 11.89
C ILE A 202 -29.42 20.57 12.13
N ASN A 203 -28.85 21.03 13.25
CA ASN A 203 -28.77 22.46 13.60
C ASN A 203 -30.13 23.19 13.47
N ASP A 204 -31.19 22.60 14.02
CA ASP A 204 -32.59 23.09 13.96
C ASP A 204 -33.19 23.18 12.54
N LEU A 205 -32.54 22.61 11.53
CA LEU A 205 -33.05 22.56 10.16
C LEU A 205 -33.84 21.27 9.93
N VAL A 206 -35.07 21.44 9.46
CA VAL A 206 -35.97 20.37 9.03
C VAL A 206 -35.63 19.98 7.59
N LEU A 207 -34.42 19.46 7.39
CA LEU A 207 -33.97 18.96 6.10
C LEU A 207 -33.40 17.55 6.32
N PRO A 208 -33.97 16.51 5.70
CA PRO A 208 -33.44 15.15 5.83
C PRO A 208 -32.08 15.00 5.12
N VAL A 209 -31.62 16.05 4.42
CA VAL A 209 -30.32 16.12 3.76
C VAL A 209 -29.67 17.48 3.99
N PHE A 210 -28.43 17.48 4.46
CA PHE A 210 -27.59 18.65 4.57
C PHE A 210 -26.45 18.56 3.55
N LEU A 211 -26.44 19.50 2.60
CA LEU A 211 -25.53 19.48 1.45
C LEU A 211 -24.19 20.19 1.75
N PRO A 212 -23.08 19.78 1.10
CA PRO A 212 -21.77 20.45 1.17
C PRO A 212 -21.82 21.97 1.03
N GLN A 213 -22.59 22.46 0.06
CA GLN A 213 -22.76 23.90 -0.19
C GLN A 213 -23.38 24.69 0.97
N TYR A 214 -23.98 24.00 1.95
CA TYR A 214 -24.59 24.60 3.12
C TYR A 214 -23.67 24.61 4.34
N TYR A 215 -22.55 23.87 4.34
CA TYR A 215 -21.63 23.83 5.48
C TYR A 215 -21.04 25.20 5.80
N SER A 216 -20.39 25.85 4.83
CA SER A 216 -19.85 27.20 5.04
C SER A 216 -20.93 28.22 5.38
N LYS A 217 -22.18 28.00 4.95
CA LYS A 217 -23.29 28.93 5.20
C LYS A 217 -23.84 28.86 6.62
N TYR A 218 -24.00 27.66 7.19
CA TYR A 218 -24.70 27.47 8.47
C TYR A 218 -23.83 26.91 9.59
N ILE A 219 -22.70 26.28 9.27
CA ILE A 219 -21.78 25.68 10.26
C ILE A 219 -20.51 26.54 10.38
N GLY A 220 -20.01 27.03 9.25
CA GLY A 220 -18.79 27.82 9.16
C GLY A 220 -17.68 27.11 8.38
N ASP A 221 -16.52 27.75 8.35
CA ASP A 221 -15.31 27.23 7.73
C ASP A 221 -14.46 26.54 8.80
N GLY A 222 -13.86 25.39 8.47
CA GLY A 222 -13.17 24.51 9.43
C GLY A 222 -13.64 23.06 9.36
N THR A 223 -13.13 22.24 10.27
CA THR A 223 -13.49 20.82 10.40
C THR A 223 -14.89 20.71 10.99
N ILE A 224 -15.77 19.92 10.36
CA ILE A 224 -17.14 19.74 10.86
C ILE A 224 -17.11 18.63 11.91
N ARG A 225 -17.60 18.93 13.12
CA ARG A 225 -17.70 17.96 14.22
C ARG A 225 -19.12 17.81 14.73
N VAL A 226 -19.48 16.59 15.13
CA VAL A 226 -20.72 16.32 15.87
C VAL A 226 -20.57 16.82 17.30
N LYS A 227 -21.20 17.94 17.62
CA LYS A 227 -21.17 18.58 18.94
C LYS A 227 -22.05 17.84 19.94
N ALA A 228 -23.26 17.47 19.54
CA ALA A 228 -24.26 16.84 20.40
C ALA A 228 -25.27 16.03 19.59
N ILE A 229 -25.80 14.97 20.22
CA ILE A 229 -26.91 14.17 19.70
C ILE A 229 -27.95 14.08 20.82
N ASP A 230 -29.19 14.49 20.53
CA ASP A 230 -30.35 14.30 21.41
C ASP A 230 -31.28 13.30 20.74
N HIS A 231 -31.36 12.09 21.31
CA HIS A 231 -32.20 11.02 20.79
C HIS A 231 -33.69 11.20 21.09
N ASP A 232 -34.04 11.92 22.17
CA ASP A 232 -35.43 12.15 22.57
C ASP A 232 -36.06 13.26 21.71
N GLU A 233 -35.34 14.37 21.56
CA GLU A 233 -35.74 15.50 20.71
C GLU A 233 -35.38 15.30 19.24
N LYS A 234 -34.68 14.20 18.92
CA LYS A 234 -34.32 13.86 17.55
C LYS A 234 -33.55 15.01 16.89
N THR A 235 -32.45 15.46 17.51
CA THR A 235 -31.59 16.53 16.96
C THR A 235 -30.10 16.16 16.96
N ILE A 236 -29.39 16.58 15.91
CA ILE A 236 -27.94 16.55 15.81
C ILE A 236 -27.46 18.00 15.73
N THR A 237 -26.57 18.38 16.63
CA THR A 237 -25.88 19.67 16.57
C THR A 237 -24.49 19.47 15.98
N LEU A 238 -24.20 20.18 14.90
CA LEU A 238 -22.91 20.22 14.24
C LEU A 238 -22.25 21.57 14.48
N GLU A 239 -20.94 21.56 14.67
CA GLU A 239 -20.14 22.77 14.81
C GLU A 239 -18.95 22.76 13.86
N SER A 240 -18.51 23.97 13.46
CA SER A 240 -17.20 24.13 12.85
C SER A 240 -16.21 24.28 13.97
N VAL A 241 -15.20 23.43 13.98
CA VAL A 241 -14.04 23.55 14.85
C VAL A 241 -12.85 23.86 13.96
N ASP A 242 -12.04 24.83 14.39
CA ASP A 242 -10.71 24.95 13.81
C ASP A 242 -9.99 23.61 14.02
N GLU A 243 -9.35 23.12 12.96
CA GLU A 243 -8.69 21.81 12.91
C GLU A 243 -7.68 21.61 14.06
N PHE A 244 -7.27 22.71 14.69
CA PHE A 244 -6.29 22.81 15.76
C PHE A 244 -6.82 23.49 17.03
N ASP A 245 -8.13 23.58 17.25
CA ASP A 245 -8.73 24.18 18.45
C ASP A 245 -8.37 23.43 19.75
N TRP A 246 -7.90 22.19 19.61
CA TRP A 246 -7.40 21.36 20.70
C TRP A 246 -5.93 21.67 21.07
N LEU A 247 -5.23 22.49 20.28
CA LEU A 247 -3.87 22.92 20.59
C LEU A 247 -3.88 24.09 21.60
N PRO A 248 -2.83 24.23 22.42
CA PRO A 248 -2.77 25.33 23.38
C PRO A 248 -2.69 26.69 22.67
N ALA A 249 -3.60 27.60 23.01
CA ALA A 249 -3.63 28.95 22.44
C ALA A 249 -3.09 30.02 23.41
N THR A 250 -3.24 29.80 24.71
CA THR A 250 -2.77 30.70 25.77
C THR A 250 -1.67 30.06 26.63
N MET A 251 -1.01 30.86 27.46
CA MET A 251 0.02 30.35 28.38
C MET A 251 -0.54 29.34 29.38
N ASP A 252 -1.73 29.60 29.92
CA ASP A 252 -2.42 28.67 30.84
C ASP A 252 -2.74 27.34 30.14
N ASP A 253 -3.20 27.40 28.88
CA ASP A 253 -3.47 26.20 28.08
C ASP A 253 -2.18 25.42 27.79
N TYR A 254 -1.09 26.13 27.47
CA TYR A 254 0.21 25.51 27.18
C TYR A 254 0.75 24.77 28.40
N GLU A 255 0.74 25.40 29.59
CA GLU A 255 1.16 24.74 30.83
C GLU A 255 0.28 23.53 31.16
N ALA A 256 -1.03 23.64 30.98
CA ALA A 256 -1.96 22.52 31.19
C ALA A 256 -1.74 21.39 30.18
N PHE A 257 -1.47 21.71 28.93
CA PHE A 257 -1.20 20.76 27.86
C PHE A 257 0.09 19.96 28.14
N ILE A 258 1.18 20.66 28.45
CA ILE A 258 2.46 20.04 28.83
C ILE A 258 2.32 19.20 30.10
N ALA A 259 1.62 19.71 31.13
CA ALA A 259 1.44 18.96 32.38
C ALA A 259 0.67 17.65 32.19
N LYS A 260 -0.24 17.61 31.20
CA LYS A 260 -1.04 16.43 30.88
C LYS A 260 -0.31 15.44 29.98
N ASN A 261 0.31 15.93 28.91
CA ASN A 261 0.81 15.08 27.82
C ASN A 261 2.34 14.98 27.78
N GLY A 262 3.07 15.87 28.47
CA GLY A 262 4.51 16.07 28.28
C GLY A 262 4.82 16.98 27.09
N ASN A 263 6.08 16.99 26.67
CA ASN A 263 6.55 17.81 25.55
C ASN A 263 6.19 17.25 24.18
N VAL A 264 5.84 15.96 24.10
CA VAL A 264 5.40 15.30 22.88
C VAL A 264 4.07 14.61 23.14
N SER A 265 3.16 14.65 22.17
CA SER A 265 1.87 13.98 22.26
C SER A 265 1.34 13.57 20.89
N VAL A 266 0.52 12.52 20.87
CA VAL A 266 -0.15 12.04 19.67
C VAL A 266 -1.64 12.39 19.72
N HIS A 267 -2.18 12.87 18.61
CA HIS A 267 -3.59 13.20 18.48
C HIS A 267 -4.10 12.84 17.07
N GLY A 268 -4.72 11.66 16.95
CA GLY A 268 -5.23 11.16 15.66
C GLY A 268 -4.09 10.88 14.68
N ASN A 269 -4.05 11.61 13.57
CA ASN A 269 -2.99 11.56 12.55
C ASN A 269 -1.85 12.57 12.80
N TYR A 270 -1.84 13.25 13.96
CA TYR A 270 -0.86 14.28 14.27
C TYR A 270 0.06 13.89 15.44
N ILE A 271 1.31 14.32 15.33
CA ILE A 271 2.29 14.37 16.42
C ILE A 271 2.51 15.84 16.76
N VAL A 272 2.40 16.20 18.04
CA VAL A 272 2.60 17.57 18.52
C VAL A 272 3.81 17.63 19.42
N TYR A 273 4.71 18.56 19.12
CA TYR A 273 5.86 18.88 19.95
C TYR A 273 5.73 20.29 20.53
N CYS A 274 5.99 20.42 21.82
CA CYS A 274 5.95 21.67 22.55
C CYS A 274 7.24 21.84 23.36
N ASP A 275 7.92 22.96 23.18
CA ASP A 275 9.13 23.28 23.96
C ASP A 275 9.38 24.79 24.04
N THR A 276 10.36 25.17 24.86
CA THR A 276 10.85 26.53 25.02
C THR A 276 12.09 26.76 24.16
N ILE A 277 12.08 27.82 23.34
CA ILE A 277 13.16 28.14 22.40
C ILE A 277 13.64 29.57 22.62
N ASN A 278 14.95 29.76 22.71
CA ASN A 278 15.54 31.10 22.71
C ASN A 278 16.00 31.49 21.31
N TYR A 279 15.10 32.02 20.48
CA TYR A 279 15.44 32.42 19.11
C TYR A 279 16.57 33.46 19.02
N SER A 280 16.89 34.19 20.11
CA SER A 280 18.01 35.14 20.11
C SER A 280 19.39 34.47 20.01
N THR A 281 19.48 33.16 20.27
CA THR A 281 20.72 32.39 20.06
C THR A 281 20.86 31.89 18.62
N GLY A 282 19.81 32.04 17.80
CA GLY A 282 19.70 31.42 16.48
C GLY A 282 19.29 29.94 16.54
N ASP A 283 18.89 29.43 17.70
CA ASP A 283 18.42 28.05 17.81
C ASP A 283 17.02 27.92 17.22
N GLU A 284 16.81 26.85 16.46
CA GLU A 284 15.54 26.42 15.90
C GLU A 284 15.30 24.95 16.31
N VAL A 285 14.05 24.50 16.20
CA VAL A 285 13.72 23.07 16.32
C VAL A 285 14.04 22.38 15.01
N ILE A 286 14.80 21.30 15.10
CA ILE A 286 15.22 20.47 13.98
C ILE A 286 14.60 19.10 14.19
N LEU A 287 13.71 18.71 13.27
CA LEU A 287 13.14 17.37 13.24
C LEU A 287 13.93 16.48 12.27
N GLU A 288 14.44 15.38 12.79
CA GLU A 288 15.03 14.30 12.00
C GLU A 288 14.11 13.07 12.12
N GLN A 289 13.81 12.44 10.99
CA GLN A 289 12.96 11.25 10.97
C GLN A 289 13.65 10.10 10.23
N LEU A 290 13.54 8.90 10.79
CA LEU A 290 14.09 7.65 10.26
C LEU A 290 13.02 6.57 10.30
N GLY A 291 12.71 5.92 9.18
CA GLY A 291 11.64 4.93 9.16
C GLY A 291 11.14 4.63 7.75
N THR A 292 10.10 3.80 7.69
CA THR A 292 9.32 3.50 6.48
C THR A 292 8.15 4.45 6.29
N ALA A 293 7.65 5.06 7.38
CA ALA A 293 6.62 6.07 7.34
C ALA A 293 7.20 7.49 7.25
N GLU A 294 6.41 8.42 6.72
CA GLU A 294 6.76 9.84 6.59
C GLU A 294 5.78 10.73 7.36
N ILE A 295 6.32 11.73 8.04
CA ILE A 295 5.57 12.84 8.63
C ILE A 295 6.02 14.18 8.03
N LYS A 296 5.14 15.16 7.98
CA LYS A 296 5.45 16.53 7.51
C LYS A 296 4.98 17.57 8.53
N GLU A 297 5.72 18.66 8.66
CA GLU A 297 5.25 19.80 9.45
C GLU A 297 4.08 20.49 8.75
N VAL A 298 3.00 20.73 9.50
CA VAL A 298 1.80 21.41 8.99
C VAL A 298 1.50 22.71 9.72
N LYS A 299 2.06 22.90 10.92
CA LYS A 299 1.85 24.11 11.72
C LYS A 299 2.99 24.34 12.70
N GLU A 300 3.44 25.59 12.76
CA GLU A 300 4.34 26.12 13.78
C GLU A 300 3.78 27.45 14.28
N TYR A 301 3.76 27.65 15.60
CA TYR A 301 3.50 28.97 16.20
C TYR A 301 4.08 29.07 17.61
N ASN A 302 4.12 30.30 18.12
CA ASN A 302 4.51 30.60 19.49
C ASN A 302 3.30 31.10 20.29
N ILE A 303 3.20 30.71 21.55
CA ILE A 303 2.21 31.26 22.48
C ILE A 303 2.52 32.74 22.71
N SER A 304 1.57 33.60 22.34
CA SER A 304 1.71 35.05 22.54
C SER A 304 1.64 35.39 24.03
N SER A 305 2.57 36.21 24.51
CA SER A 305 2.43 36.89 25.80
C SER A 305 1.81 38.26 25.62
N ASP A 306 0.90 38.63 26.53
CA ASP A 306 0.32 39.98 26.58
C ASP A 306 1.36 41.06 26.95
N GLU A 307 2.47 40.66 27.57
CA GLU A 307 3.57 41.55 27.93
C GLU A 307 4.74 41.46 26.93
N PRO A 308 5.45 42.56 26.65
CA PRO A 308 6.65 42.53 25.81
C PRO A 308 7.73 41.64 26.42
N ILE A 309 8.13 40.61 25.68
CA ILE A 309 9.18 39.67 26.14
C ILE A 309 10.56 40.36 26.01
N PRO A 310 11.39 40.39 27.07
CA PRO A 310 12.74 40.95 26.99
C PRO A 310 13.60 40.24 25.92
N PRO A 311 14.55 40.94 25.26
CA PRO A 311 15.50 40.30 24.35
C PRO A 311 16.26 39.16 25.03
N GLY A 312 16.35 38.01 24.36
CA GLY A 312 17.00 36.81 24.90
C GLY A 312 16.10 35.91 25.77
N SER A 313 14.80 36.21 25.87
CA SER A 313 13.84 35.33 26.55
C SER A 313 13.49 34.11 25.71
N GLN A 314 13.01 33.06 26.37
CA GLN A 314 12.48 31.87 25.72
C GLN A 314 11.03 32.11 25.27
N SER A 315 10.70 31.63 24.08
CA SER A 315 9.35 31.55 23.55
C SER A 315 8.82 30.13 23.70
N HIS A 316 7.52 29.99 23.96
CA HIS A 316 6.85 28.69 24.05
C HIS A 316 6.33 28.33 22.66
N ALA A 317 7.02 27.42 22.00
CA ALA A 317 6.74 27.01 20.63
C ALA A 317 5.90 25.73 20.61
N VAL A 318 5.03 25.64 19.59
CA VAL A 318 4.17 24.49 19.30
C VAL A 318 4.38 24.11 17.84
N TYR A 319 4.77 22.86 17.60
CA TYR A 319 4.97 22.26 16.29
C TYR A 319 3.98 21.12 16.11
N VAL A 320 3.38 21.02 14.92
CA VAL A 320 2.44 19.96 14.56
C VAL A 320 2.91 19.28 13.30
N TYR A 321 3.05 17.97 13.39
CA TYR A 321 3.45 17.09 12.29
C TYR A 321 2.29 16.16 11.93
N GLU A 322 1.97 16.08 10.64
CA GLU A 322 0.92 15.22 10.10
C GLU A 322 1.52 13.96 9.45
N ALA A 323 0.90 12.81 9.68
CA ALA A 323 1.18 11.57 8.97
C ALA A 323 0.95 11.68 7.46
N VAL A 324 1.90 11.20 6.67
CA VAL A 324 1.87 11.24 5.19
C VAL A 324 1.81 9.84 4.57
N SER A 325 2.46 8.86 5.19
CA SER A 325 2.46 7.47 4.72
C SER A 325 2.46 6.49 5.89
N ALA A 326 1.91 5.29 5.65
CA ALA A 326 1.86 4.21 6.63
C ALA A 326 3.24 3.55 6.85
N GLY A 327 3.43 2.93 8.02
CA GLY A 327 4.68 2.26 8.39
C GLY A 327 5.13 2.61 9.81
N THR A 328 6.44 2.57 10.08
CA THR A 328 7.01 2.98 11.37
C THR A 328 8.01 4.12 11.17
N VAL A 329 8.05 5.07 12.11
CA VAL A 329 8.95 6.22 12.08
C VAL A 329 9.51 6.52 13.46
N LYS A 330 10.83 6.61 13.55
CA LYS A 330 11.58 7.23 14.65
C LYS A 330 11.69 8.71 14.37
N VAL A 331 11.30 9.53 15.34
CA VAL A 331 11.40 10.99 15.27
C VAL A 331 12.38 11.45 16.33
N THR A 332 13.43 12.17 15.91
CA THR A 332 14.41 12.80 16.78
C THR A 332 14.25 14.30 16.68
N ILE A 333 13.92 14.92 17.81
CA ILE A 333 13.72 16.36 17.90
C ILE A 333 14.91 16.96 18.62
N SER A 334 15.57 17.91 17.96
CA SER A 334 16.73 18.61 18.49
C SER A 334 16.53 20.13 18.45
N GLN A 335 17.24 20.85 19.32
CA GLN A 335 17.41 22.29 19.19
C GLN A 335 18.84 22.60 18.76
N GLY A 336 18.99 23.45 17.74
CA GLY A 336 20.29 23.86 17.22
C GLY A 336 20.17 24.85 16.07
N ARG A 337 21.29 25.22 15.45
CA ARG A 337 21.33 26.14 14.30
C ARG A 337 21.35 25.34 13.00
N PRO A 338 20.30 25.36 12.17
CA PRO A 338 20.25 24.55 10.95
C PRO A 338 21.36 24.89 9.94
N TRP A 339 21.88 26.12 9.98
CA TRP A 339 22.95 26.60 9.10
C TRP A 339 24.37 26.31 9.61
N ASP A 340 24.53 25.73 10.81
CA ASP A 340 25.82 25.44 11.41
C ASP A 340 26.03 23.92 11.52
N PRO A 341 26.57 23.26 10.48
CA PRO A 341 26.71 21.80 10.43
C PRO A 341 27.75 21.27 11.42
N GLU A 342 28.62 22.13 11.96
CA GLU A 342 29.65 21.76 12.93
C GLU A 342 29.16 21.85 14.38
N GLN A 343 27.99 22.45 14.62
CA GLN A 343 27.43 22.58 15.96
C GLN A 343 26.80 21.26 16.43
N THR A 344 27.06 20.89 17.68
CA THR A 344 26.31 19.81 18.34
C THR A 344 24.85 20.22 18.47
N LYS A 345 23.96 19.48 17.79
CA LYS A 345 22.51 19.58 17.99
C LYS A 345 22.17 19.03 19.37
N ASN A 346 21.41 19.78 20.16
CA ASN A 346 20.96 19.33 21.47
C ASN A 346 19.68 18.50 21.30
N VAL A 347 19.81 17.18 21.35
CA VAL A 347 18.65 16.27 21.31
C VAL A 347 17.76 16.57 22.52
N ARG A 348 16.49 16.89 22.24
CA ARG A 348 15.47 17.19 23.24
C ARG A 348 14.54 16.01 23.49
N ASP A 349 14.15 15.32 22.41
CA ASP A 349 13.24 14.19 22.48
C ASP A 349 13.51 13.17 21.36
N VAL A 350 13.19 11.90 21.63
CA VAL A 350 13.24 10.81 20.66
C VAL A 350 12.00 9.95 20.88
N GLY A 351 11.12 9.90 19.88
CA GLY A 351 9.90 9.10 19.91
C GLY A 351 9.84 8.08 18.77
N TYR A 352 9.10 7.01 18.98
CA TYR A 352 8.88 5.94 18.00
C TYR A 352 7.39 5.80 17.74
N TYR A 353 7.00 5.79 16.47
CA TYR A 353 5.59 5.80 16.07
C TYR A 353 5.29 4.79 14.98
N LYS A 354 4.07 4.24 15.03
CA LYS A 354 3.46 3.45 13.97
C LYS A 354 2.33 4.26 13.35
N ILE A 355 2.31 4.30 12.02
CA ILE A 355 1.29 4.99 11.22
C ILE A 355 0.47 3.94 10.48
N GLY A 356 -0.84 3.91 10.75
CA GLY A 356 -1.79 3.01 10.09
C GLY A 356 -2.09 3.41 8.65
N GLU A 357 -2.74 2.51 7.90
CA GLU A 357 -3.22 2.80 6.52
C GLU A 357 -4.26 3.93 6.48
N ASP A 358 -4.96 4.16 7.59
CA ASP A 358 -5.90 5.27 7.80
C ASP A 358 -5.21 6.55 8.28
N MET A 359 -3.87 6.57 8.30
CA MET A 359 -3.00 7.65 8.80
C MET A 359 -3.11 7.89 10.32
N SER A 360 -3.76 7.01 11.08
CA SER A 360 -3.72 7.08 12.54
C SER A 360 -2.31 6.87 13.05
N VAL A 361 -1.90 7.69 14.03
CA VAL A 361 -0.59 7.61 14.67
C VAL A 361 -0.74 6.93 16.02
N GLU A 362 0.15 5.98 16.31
CA GLU A 362 0.29 5.28 17.59
C GLU A 362 1.74 5.38 18.05
N GLU A 363 1.98 5.77 19.31
CA GLU A 363 3.31 5.70 19.92
C GLU A 363 3.63 4.25 20.28
N ILE A 364 4.83 3.79 19.94
CA ILE A 364 5.27 2.40 20.11
C ILE A 364 6.59 2.34 20.90
N ASP A 365 6.88 1.18 21.49
CA ASP A 365 8.19 0.95 22.12
C ASP A 365 9.31 0.84 21.06
N GLU A 366 10.53 1.24 21.43
CA GLU A 366 11.72 1.14 20.57
C GLU A 366 11.95 -0.28 20.01
N SER A 367 11.58 -1.32 20.76
CA SER A 367 11.71 -2.72 20.30
C SER A 367 10.78 -3.08 19.15
N GLU A 368 9.72 -2.31 18.92
CA GLU A 368 8.78 -2.49 17.82
C GLU A 368 9.18 -1.71 16.57
N PHE A 369 10.13 -0.78 16.71
CA PHE A 369 10.68 -0.04 15.59
C PHE A 369 11.69 -0.90 14.82
N SER A 370 11.42 -1.11 13.53
CA SER A 370 12.40 -1.67 12.60
C SER A 370 13.05 -0.54 11.81
N GLU A 371 14.38 -0.41 11.93
CA GLU A 371 15.13 0.47 11.04
C GLU A 371 14.90 0.05 9.58
N PRO A 372 14.68 1.03 8.68
CA PRO A 372 14.53 0.71 7.27
C PRO A 372 15.82 0.07 6.75
N VAL A 373 15.67 -1.06 6.05
CA VAL A 373 16.81 -1.76 5.47
C VAL A 373 17.39 -0.90 4.36
N LYS A 374 18.68 -0.56 4.45
CA LYS A 374 19.32 0.30 3.45
C LYS A 374 19.22 -0.37 2.07
N GLY A 375 18.68 0.35 1.10
CA GLY A 375 18.42 -0.14 -0.26
C GLY A 375 17.09 -0.90 -0.45
N ASP A 376 16.30 -1.12 0.60
CA ASP A 376 14.93 -1.64 0.50
C ASP A 376 13.97 -0.48 0.17
N VAL A 377 13.57 -0.40 -1.09
CA VAL A 377 12.77 0.73 -1.60
C VAL A 377 11.28 0.40 -1.67
N ASN A 378 10.94 -0.88 -1.56
CA ASN A 378 9.57 -1.36 -1.60
C ASN A 378 8.99 -1.63 -0.18
N ALA A 379 9.83 -1.51 0.85
CA ALA A 379 9.51 -1.75 2.27
C ALA A 379 9.11 -3.21 2.57
N ASP A 380 9.65 -4.20 1.84
CA ASP A 380 9.43 -5.62 2.09
C ASP A 380 10.33 -6.21 3.20
N GLY A 381 11.21 -5.38 3.75
CA GLY A 381 12.15 -5.70 4.81
C GLY A 381 13.45 -6.35 4.31
N LYS A 382 13.72 -6.37 3.00
CA LYS A 382 14.90 -7.04 2.41
C LYS A 382 15.41 -6.33 1.17
N LEU A 383 16.67 -5.89 1.19
CA LEU A 383 17.38 -5.50 -0.03
C LEU A 383 17.57 -6.71 -0.97
N ASN A 384 16.88 -6.71 -2.11
CA ASN A 384 16.94 -7.75 -3.11
C ASN A 384 16.83 -7.21 -4.56
N ALA A 385 16.75 -8.10 -5.55
CA ALA A 385 16.69 -7.69 -6.96
C ALA A 385 15.42 -6.90 -7.32
N ALA A 386 14.31 -7.09 -6.59
CA ALA A 386 13.08 -6.33 -6.77
C ALA A 386 13.30 -4.84 -6.49
N ASP A 387 14.09 -4.50 -5.47
CA ASP A 387 14.41 -3.11 -5.12
C ASP A 387 15.19 -2.41 -6.23
N ALA A 388 16.20 -3.08 -6.77
CA ALA A 388 16.98 -2.56 -7.89
C ALA A 388 16.11 -2.33 -9.13
N VAL A 389 15.12 -3.21 -9.38
CA VAL A 389 14.16 -3.04 -10.48
C VAL A 389 13.21 -1.87 -10.19
N MET A 390 12.75 -1.71 -8.95
CA MET A 390 11.83 -0.64 -8.55
C MET A 390 12.49 0.73 -8.63
N LEU A 391 13.71 0.88 -8.09
CA LEU A 391 14.52 2.08 -8.24
C LEU A 391 14.82 2.38 -9.72
N GLN A 392 15.13 1.37 -10.52
CA GLN A 392 15.36 1.56 -11.97
C GLN A 392 14.09 2.04 -12.69
N LYS A 393 12.92 1.46 -12.40
CA LYS A 393 11.63 1.88 -12.99
C LYS A 393 11.30 3.32 -12.63
N TRP A 394 11.51 3.70 -11.38
CA TRP A 394 11.32 5.07 -10.91
C TRP A 394 12.27 6.05 -11.63
N LEU A 395 13.58 5.74 -11.68
CA LEU A 395 14.58 6.56 -12.38
C LEU A 395 14.31 6.72 -13.88
N THR A 396 13.64 5.75 -14.50
CA THR A 396 13.30 5.77 -15.93
C THR A 396 11.91 6.33 -16.22
N GLY A 397 11.18 6.78 -15.19
CA GLY A 397 9.89 7.43 -15.33
C GLY A 397 8.76 6.51 -15.80
N VAL A 398 8.81 5.21 -15.44
CA VAL A 398 7.71 4.29 -15.70
C VAL A 398 6.45 4.78 -14.96
N PRO A 399 5.29 4.92 -15.63
CA PRO A 399 4.05 5.33 -14.97
C PRO A 399 3.73 4.43 -13.77
N ASP A 400 3.20 5.03 -12.70
CA ASP A 400 2.80 4.37 -11.45
C ASP A 400 3.95 3.71 -10.65
N ALA A 401 5.21 3.91 -11.02
CA ALA A 401 6.35 3.52 -10.19
C ALA A 401 6.52 4.50 -9.03
N THR A 402 6.21 4.07 -7.82
CA THR A 402 6.47 4.81 -6.57
C THR A 402 7.60 4.14 -5.79
N LEU A 403 8.25 4.87 -4.89
CA LEU A 403 9.18 4.30 -3.92
C LEU A 403 8.53 4.46 -2.54
N SER A 404 8.31 3.35 -1.83
CA SER A 404 7.73 3.39 -0.48
C SER A 404 8.67 4.11 0.48
N ASN A 405 9.98 3.87 0.32
CA ASN A 405 11.02 4.56 1.07
C ASN A 405 12.12 5.07 0.12
N TRP A 406 11.97 6.29 -0.37
CA TRP A 406 12.95 6.88 -1.27
C TRP A 406 14.30 7.12 -0.57
N LYS A 407 14.31 7.42 0.73
CA LYS A 407 15.55 7.67 1.50
C LYS A 407 16.40 6.41 1.62
N ALA A 408 15.77 5.23 1.74
CA ALA A 408 16.48 3.95 1.69
C ALA A 408 17.21 3.73 0.36
N ALA A 409 16.76 4.38 -0.73
CA ALA A 409 17.41 4.31 -2.02
C ALA A 409 18.66 5.20 -2.13
N ASP A 410 18.89 6.17 -1.23
CA ASP A 410 20.05 7.07 -1.25
C ASP A 410 21.28 6.36 -0.67
N LEU A 411 21.88 5.51 -1.49
CA LEU A 411 23.06 4.72 -1.11
C LEU A 411 24.37 5.49 -1.29
N TYR A 412 24.34 6.58 -2.04
CA TYR A 412 25.47 7.47 -2.24
C TYR A 412 25.55 8.59 -1.19
N GLU A 413 24.49 8.77 -0.38
CA GLU A 413 24.39 9.70 0.75
C GLU A 413 24.63 11.17 0.37
N ASP A 414 24.20 11.55 -0.83
CA ASP A 414 24.26 12.94 -1.32
C ASP A 414 22.91 13.65 -1.29
N GLY A 415 21.85 12.97 -0.83
CA GLY A 415 20.49 13.49 -0.78
C GLY A 415 19.79 13.54 -2.14
N VAL A 416 20.37 12.96 -3.20
CA VAL A 416 19.86 13.04 -4.57
C VAL A 416 19.81 11.66 -5.22
N LEU A 417 18.61 11.08 -5.32
CA LEU A 417 18.42 9.81 -6.01
C LEU A 417 18.74 9.88 -7.51
N ASN A 418 19.74 9.13 -7.93
CA ASN A 418 20.17 9.07 -9.32
C ASN A 418 20.80 7.72 -9.69
N ALA A 419 21.44 7.67 -10.86
CA ALA A 419 22.05 6.43 -11.36
C ALA A 419 23.23 5.93 -10.49
N PHE A 420 23.90 6.81 -9.74
CA PHE A 420 24.96 6.42 -8.80
C PHE A 420 24.41 5.55 -7.67
N ASP A 421 23.25 5.89 -7.10
CA ASP A 421 22.57 5.07 -6.10
C ASP A 421 22.21 3.69 -6.63
N LEU A 422 21.67 3.62 -7.86
CA LEU A 422 21.37 2.35 -8.50
C LEU A 422 22.65 1.52 -8.73
N CYS A 423 23.78 2.15 -9.02
CA CYS A 423 25.07 1.45 -9.12
C CYS A 423 25.52 0.90 -7.76
N MET A 424 25.39 1.70 -6.70
CA MET A 424 25.70 1.28 -5.34
C MET A 424 24.81 0.10 -4.91
N MET A 425 23.50 0.16 -5.20
CA MET A 425 22.54 -0.91 -4.90
C MET A 425 22.94 -2.22 -5.58
N LYS A 426 23.24 -2.16 -6.88
CA LYS A 426 23.71 -3.33 -7.64
C LYS A 426 25.01 -3.88 -7.08
N ARG A 427 25.93 -3.01 -6.65
CA ARG A 427 27.19 -3.41 -6.02
C ARG A 427 26.95 -4.14 -4.70
N GLU A 428 26.08 -3.62 -3.83
CA GLU A 428 25.74 -4.28 -2.57
C GLU A 428 25.07 -5.64 -2.80
N LEU A 429 24.14 -5.74 -3.76
CA LEU A 429 23.53 -7.01 -4.17
C LEU A 429 24.55 -8.02 -4.71
N MET A 430 25.60 -7.56 -5.41
CA MET A 430 26.70 -8.43 -5.86
C MET A 430 27.61 -8.86 -4.71
N ASN A 431 27.85 -7.97 -3.74
CA ASN A 431 28.70 -8.23 -2.58
C ASN A 431 28.05 -9.18 -1.57
N GLN A 432 26.72 -9.25 -1.48
CA GLN A 432 26.03 -10.24 -0.62
C GLN A 432 26.42 -11.69 -0.93
N ASN A 433 26.89 -12.01 -2.15
CA ASN A 433 27.45 -13.32 -2.50
C ASN A 433 28.93 -13.54 -2.06
N GLN A 434 29.60 -12.52 -1.50
CA GLN A 434 31.01 -12.54 -1.04
C GLN A 434 31.18 -12.62 0.49
N TYR A 435 30.11 -12.73 1.27
CA TYR A 435 30.18 -12.70 2.75
C TYR A 435 30.22 -14.08 3.45
N ASP A 436 30.24 -15.19 2.71
CA ASP A 436 30.44 -16.52 3.31
C ASP A 436 31.91 -16.71 3.74
N ASP A 437 32.24 -16.25 4.94
CA ASP A 437 33.57 -16.35 5.53
C ASP A 437 33.81 -17.71 6.20
N THR A 438 33.00 -18.73 5.95
CA THR A 438 33.18 -20.07 6.55
C THR A 438 34.51 -20.68 6.12
N PRO A 439 35.39 -21.12 7.05
CA PRO A 439 36.64 -21.79 6.67
C PRO A 439 36.37 -23.13 6.00
N VAL A 440 37.06 -23.37 4.89
CA VAL A 440 36.85 -24.55 4.03
C VAL A 440 38.14 -25.33 3.76
N LEU A 441 39.29 -24.66 3.81
CA LEU A 441 40.61 -25.29 3.71
C LEU A 441 41.51 -24.82 4.84
N PHE A 442 42.43 -25.69 5.25
CA PHE A 442 43.42 -25.43 6.29
C PHE A 442 44.80 -25.88 5.82
N ILE A 443 45.82 -25.06 6.00
CA ILE A 443 47.19 -25.32 5.57
C ILE A 443 48.14 -25.17 6.75
N ASN A 444 48.92 -26.20 7.02
CA ASN A 444 50.07 -26.14 7.92
C ASN A 444 51.33 -25.99 7.08
N ASP A 445 52.14 -24.98 7.37
CA ASP A 445 53.32 -24.61 6.62
C ASP A 445 54.51 -24.44 7.56
N TYR A 446 55.36 -25.46 7.62
CA TYR A 446 56.63 -25.39 8.34
C TYR A 446 57.69 -24.79 7.43
N ARG A 447 58.15 -23.57 7.73
CA ARG A 447 59.14 -22.84 6.93
C ARG A 447 60.50 -22.81 7.62
N ILE A 448 61.55 -23.10 6.88
CA ILE A 448 62.93 -22.87 7.35
C ILE A 448 63.43 -21.53 6.80
N ILE A 449 63.71 -20.59 7.69
CA ILE A 449 64.18 -19.24 7.39
C ILE A 449 65.66 -19.12 7.79
N MET A 450 66.47 -18.48 6.95
CA MET A 450 67.88 -18.21 7.28
C MET A 450 67.98 -16.90 8.08
N SER A 451 68.23 -17.02 9.38
CA SER A 451 68.42 -15.90 10.31
C SER A 451 69.91 -15.52 10.45
N GLU A 452 70.18 -14.39 11.11
CA GLU A 452 71.54 -13.97 11.47
C GLU A 452 72.29 -14.99 12.35
N ASN A 453 71.57 -15.91 12.99
CA ASN A 453 72.10 -16.95 13.89
C ASN A 453 72.13 -18.35 13.27
N GLY A 454 71.73 -18.52 12.01
CA GLY A 454 71.64 -19.82 11.33
C GLY A 454 70.24 -20.12 10.78
N TRP A 455 69.97 -21.38 10.44
CA TRP A 455 68.65 -21.83 10.00
C TRP A 455 67.70 -21.88 11.20
N ASP A 456 66.57 -21.19 11.12
CA ASP A 456 65.49 -21.18 12.12
C ASP A 456 64.20 -21.71 11.47
N GLY A 457 63.39 -22.44 12.23
CA GLY A 457 62.14 -23.04 11.74
C GLY A 457 60.93 -22.32 12.33
N GLU A 458 60.02 -21.85 11.49
CA GLU A 458 58.76 -21.22 11.92
C GLU A 458 57.57 -22.00 11.34
N ASP A 459 56.67 -22.44 12.22
CA ASP A 459 55.39 -23.04 11.85
C ASP A 459 54.33 -21.94 11.62
N TYR A 460 53.64 -22.00 10.49
CA TYR A 460 52.52 -21.14 10.15
C TYR A 460 51.26 -21.96 9.88
N GLU A 461 50.14 -21.48 10.41
CA GLU A 461 48.81 -22.01 10.12
C GLU A 461 48.04 -21.02 9.25
N GLN A 462 47.33 -21.53 8.25
CA GLN A 462 46.51 -20.72 7.35
C GLN A 462 45.13 -21.34 7.20
N ILE A 463 44.10 -20.51 7.24
CA ILE A 463 42.74 -20.91 6.85
C ILE A 463 42.32 -20.15 5.60
N ILE A 464 41.64 -20.85 4.70
CA ILE A 464 41.01 -20.25 3.52
C ILE A 464 39.50 -20.42 3.67
N THR A 465 38.79 -19.33 3.44
CA THR A 465 37.33 -19.23 3.62
C THR A 465 36.58 -19.39 2.30
N ALA A 466 35.28 -19.69 2.36
CA ALA A 466 34.45 -19.96 1.18
C ALA A 466 34.36 -18.77 0.22
N ASN A 467 34.49 -17.54 0.72
CA ASN A 467 34.59 -16.31 -0.07
C ASN A 467 36.00 -15.99 -0.59
N GLY A 468 37.00 -16.83 -0.28
CA GLY A 468 38.36 -16.70 -0.81
C GLY A 468 39.32 -15.86 0.02
N ASN A 469 38.95 -15.42 1.23
CA ASN A 469 39.92 -14.79 2.14
C ASN A 469 40.84 -15.83 2.76
N ARG A 470 42.11 -15.46 2.96
CA ARG A 470 43.08 -16.21 3.75
C ARG A 470 43.40 -15.48 5.05
N TYR A 471 43.43 -16.22 6.15
CA TYR A 471 43.97 -15.74 7.42
C TYR A 471 45.20 -16.58 7.75
N SER A 472 46.29 -15.92 8.14
CA SER A 472 47.58 -16.56 8.43
C SER A 472 48.09 -16.17 9.80
N ALA A 473 48.49 -17.14 10.62
CA ALA A 473 49.06 -16.91 11.95
C ALA A 473 50.27 -17.82 12.20
N PRO A 474 51.25 -17.42 13.03
CA PRO A 474 52.24 -18.34 13.57
C PRO A 474 51.56 -19.41 14.43
N LEU A 475 52.11 -20.63 14.48
CA LEU A 475 51.54 -21.73 15.24
C LEU A 475 51.35 -21.39 16.74
N CYS A 476 50.13 -21.57 17.25
CA CYS A 476 49.86 -21.50 18.69
C CYS A 476 50.55 -22.69 19.38
N ASN A 477 51.35 -22.45 20.43
CA ASN A 477 52.03 -23.49 21.23
C ASN A 477 51.07 -24.31 22.13
N CYS A 478 49.88 -24.62 21.64
CA CYS A 478 48.68 -24.92 22.43
C CYS A 478 48.24 -26.38 22.17
N VAL A 479 48.93 -27.34 22.81
CA VAL A 479 48.91 -28.79 22.51
C VAL A 479 47.54 -29.50 22.75
N TYR A 480 46.44 -28.79 23.01
CA TYR A 480 45.14 -29.39 23.40
C TYR A 480 43.88 -28.70 22.84
N LEU A 481 43.98 -27.97 21.72
CA LEU A 481 42.83 -27.28 21.11
C LEU A 481 42.08 -28.18 20.11
N SER A 482 40.76 -27.99 19.99
CA SER A 482 39.96 -28.61 18.92
C SER A 482 40.22 -27.93 17.56
N VAL A 483 39.78 -28.54 16.46
CA VAL A 483 39.91 -27.94 15.11
C VAL A 483 39.23 -26.56 15.06
N ASP A 484 38.05 -26.44 15.67
CA ASP A 484 37.32 -25.16 15.75
C ASP A 484 38.08 -24.11 16.57
N ASP A 485 38.73 -24.51 17.67
CA ASP A 485 39.53 -23.60 18.50
C ASP A 485 40.76 -23.07 17.75
N HIS A 486 41.45 -23.91 16.97
CA HIS A 486 42.55 -23.48 16.09
C HIS A 486 42.04 -22.50 15.04
N MET A 487 40.92 -22.81 14.38
CA MET A 487 40.34 -21.95 13.34
C MET A 487 39.91 -20.59 13.88
N ASN A 488 39.31 -20.54 15.07
CA ASN A 488 38.92 -19.29 15.71
C ASN A 488 40.13 -18.43 16.06
N HIS A 489 41.20 -19.03 16.61
CA HIS A 489 42.43 -18.31 16.91
C HIS A 489 43.05 -17.68 15.65
N ILE A 490 43.15 -18.43 14.55
CA ILE A 490 43.72 -17.91 13.30
C ILE A 490 42.84 -16.80 12.71
N LYS A 491 41.51 -16.88 12.84
CA LYS A 491 40.61 -15.79 12.40
C LYS A 491 40.76 -14.52 13.22
N GLU A 492 40.87 -14.65 14.53
CA GLU A 492 40.90 -13.51 15.45
C GLU A 492 42.25 -12.80 15.44
N ASP A 493 43.34 -13.57 15.46
CA ASP A 493 44.69 -13.04 15.66
C ASP A 493 45.57 -13.06 14.39
N GLY A 494 45.12 -13.74 13.32
CA GLY A 494 45.86 -13.88 12.07
C GLY A 494 45.75 -12.69 11.12
N GLU A 495 46.77 -12.52 10.28
CA GLU A 495 46.75 -11.52 9.20
C GLU A 495 45.80 -11.95 8.09
N LYS A 496 44.83 -11.09 7.78
CA LYS A 496 43.83 -11.30 6.71
C LYS A 496 44.30 -10.74 5.37
N GLU A 497 44.19 -11.52 4.31
CA GLU A 497 44.35 -11.06 2.93
C GLU A 497 43.29 -11.62 1.97
N SER A 498 43.02 -10.88 0.90
CA SER A 498 42.23 -11.39 -0.22
C SER A 498 43.11 -12.33 -1.05
N TYR A 499 42.78 -13.62 -1.08
CA TYR A 499 43.69 -14.65 -1.61
C TYR A 499 43.18 -15.28 -2.92
N ILE A 500 41.95 -15.80 -2.92
CA ILE A 500 41.33 -16.43 -4.09
C ILE A 500 40.21 -15.53 -4.61
N THR A 501 40.41 -14.95 -5.79
CA THR A 501 39.41 -14.09 -6.46
C THR A 501 38.84 -14.70 -7.74
N ASP A 502 39.34 -15.86 -8.16
CA ASP A 502 38.85 -16.62 -9.32
C ASP A 502 37.54 -17.35 -8.95
N ALA A 503 36.41 -16.87 -9.49
CA ALA A 503 35.09 -17.38 -9.17
C ALA A 503 34.89 -18.86 -9.54
N GLU A 504 35.54 -19.36 -10.60
CA GLU A 504 35.47 -20.77 -10.97
C GLU A 504 36.20 -21.66 -9.96
N VAL A 505 37.29 -21.15 -9.37
CA VAL A 505 38.05 -21.85 -8.33
C VAL A 505 37.25 -21.89 -7.04
N LEU A 506 36.64 -20.77 -6.62
CA LEU A 506 35.78 -20.72 -5.43
C LEU A 506 34.60 -21.69 -5.53
N GLN A 507 33.96 -21.77 -6.69
CA GLN A 507 32.88 -22.73 -6.92
C GLN A 507 33.37 -24.18 -6.74
N LYS A 508 34.51 -24.53 -7.34
CA LYS A 508 35.10 -25.87 -7.21
C LYS A 508 35.49 -26.22 -5.78
N ILE A 509 36.02 -25.26 -5.01
CA ILE A 509 36.31 -25.45 -3.58
C ILE A 509 35.03 -25.74 -2.81
N SER A 510 33.98 -24.94 -3.01
CA SER A 510 32.68 -25.14 -2.34
C SER A 510 32.07 -26.51 -2.65
N GLU A 511 32.09 -26.92 -3.93
CA GLU A 511 31.59 -28.23 -4.36
C GLU A 511 32.41 -29.40 -3.79
N PHE A 512 33.74 -29.26 -3.74
CA PHE A 512 34.63 -30.27 -3.19
C PHE A 512 34.42 -30.45 -1.68
N THR A 513 34.39 -29.35 -0.92
CA THR A 513 34.22 -29.35 0.55
C THR A 513 32.90 -30.00 0.97
N LYS A 514 31.79 -29.73 0.27
CA LYS A 514 30.48 -30.37 0.53
C LYS A 514 30.51 -31.90 0.40
N ASN A 515 31.42 -32.42 -0.40
CA ASN A 515 31.54 -33.85 -0.68
C ASN A 515 32.74 -34.51 0.02
N ALA A 516 33.51 -33.77 0.82
CA ALA A 516 34.79 -34.23 1.36
C ALA A 516 34.68 -35.47 2.27
N ALA A 517 33.56 -35.61 2.99
CA ALA A 517 33.30 -36.75 3.87
C ALA A 517 33.41 -38.12 3.17
N LYS A 518 33.17 -38.19 1.85
CA LYS A 518 33.24 -39.44 1.08
C LYS A 518 34.67 -39.98 0.91
N TYR A 519 35.69 -39.17 1.19
CA TYR A 519 37.09 -39.54 1.03
C TYR A 519 37.78 -39.94 2.34
N LYS A 520 37.07 -39.90 3.48
CA LYS A 520 37.65 -40.13 4.81
C LYS A 520 38.35 -41.49 4.98
N ASP A 521 37.89 -42.51 4.23
CA ASP A 521 38.42 -43.88 4.29
C ASP A 521 39.46 -44.18 3.19
N CYS A 522 39.85 -43.18 2.40
CA CYS A 522 40.89 -43.34 1.37
C CYS A 522 42.28 -43.54 2.01
N GLU A 523 43.11 -44.35 1.37
CA GLU A 523 44.47 -44.62 1.85
C GLU A 523 45.40 -43.44 1.51
N MET A 524 46.21 -43.01 2.49
CA MET A 524 47.28 -42.04 2.27
C MET A 524 48.51 -42.75 1.72
N LYS A 525 48.95 -42.42 0.50
CA LYS A 525 50.20 -42.95 -0.06
C LYS A 525 51.33 -41.99 0.23
N ALA A 526 52.40 -42.49 0.84
CA ALA A 526 53.58 -41.72 1.21
C ALA A 526 54.82 -42.20 0.45
N TRP A 527 55.70 -41.26 0.10
CA TRP A 527 56.96 -41.47 -0.58
C TRP A 527 58.05 -40.65 0.09
N GLY A 528 59.07 -41.33 0.61
CA GLY A 528 60.28 -40.68 1.14
C GLY A 528 61.29 -40.47 0.03
N PHE A 529 61.59 -39.21 -0.30
CA PHE A 529 62.52 -38.87 -1.39
C PHE A 529 63.94 -38.59 -0.89
N GLY A 530 64.21 -38.70 0.42
CA GLY A 530 65.53 -38.49 1.02
C GLY A 530 66.06 -37.06 0.81
N ILE A 531 65.16 -36.11 0.57
CA ILE A 531 65.48 -34.69 0.42
C ILE A 531 65.76 -34.16 1.82
N THR A 532 66.93 -33.57 2.04
CA THR A 532 67.26 -32.89 3.31
C THR A 532 66.22 -31.81 3.58
N ASP A 533 65.66 -31.85 4.78
CA ASP A 533 64.52 -31.08 5.29
C ASP A 533 64.61 -29.58 4.95
N TYR A 534 63.64 -29.08 4.17
CA TYR A 534 63.47 -27.67 3.78
C TYR A 534 62.13 -27.09 4.27
N GLY A 535 61.38 -27.81 5.11
CA GLY A 535 60.00 -27.47 5.45
C GLY A 535 58.97 -28.48 4.91
N GLU A 536 57.82 -28.58 5.56
CA GLU A 536 56.68 -29.42 5.15
C GLU A 536 55.40 -28.60 5.09
N GLN A 537 54.69 -28.68 3.97
CA GLN A 537 53.37 -28.10 3.78
C GLN A 537 52.31 -29.18 3.70
N THR A 538 51.31 -29.10 4.58
CA THR A 538 50.17 -30.02 4.60
C THR A 538 48.88 -29.28 4.30
N LEU A 539 48.08 -29.81 3.37
CA LEU A 539 46.76 -29.30 3.04
C LEU A 539 45.66 -30.20 3.62
N TYR A 540 44.71 -29.57 4.30
CA TYR A 540 43.50 -30.18 4.82
C TYR A 540 42.26 -29.55 4.20
N VAL A 541 41.22 -30.35 4.03
CA VAL A 541 39.85 -29.86 3.80
C VAL A 541 39.06 -29.97 5.10
N LEU A 542 38.29 -28.92 5.39
CA LEU A 542 37.41 -28.85 6.54
C LEU A 542 36.00 -29.23 6.12
N TYR A 543 35.36 -30.16 6.83
CA TYR A 543 33.99 -30.60 6.52
C TYR A 543 33.23 -30.93 7.80
N HIS A 544 31.90 -30.85 7.75
CA HIS A 544 31.05 -31.23 8.89
C HIS A 544 30.61 -32.69 8.78
N ASP A 545 30.67 -33.44 9.87
CA ASP A 545 30.10 -34.79 9.97
C ASP A 545 28.57 -34.78 10.16
N GLU A 546 27.95 -35.96 10.25
CA GLU A 546 26.50 -36.11 10.41
C GLU A 546 25.96 -35.46 11.70
N ASP A 547 26.83 -35.24 12.70
CA ASP A 547 26.52 -34.60 13.98
C ASP A 547 26.80 -33.08 13.97
N GLY A 548 27.26 -32.53 12.84
CA GLY A 548 27.56 -31.11 12.65
C GLY A 548 28.92 -30.65 13.18
N THR A 549 29.78 -31.57 13.63
CA THR A 549 31.10 -31.25 14.17
C THR A 549 32.10 -31.04 13.02
N THR A 550 32.93 -30.00 13.09
CA THR A 550 33.98 -29.75 12.11
C THR A 550 35.07 -30.82 12.22
N GLN A 551 35.31 -31.53 11.12
CA GLN A 551 36.38 -32.50 10.94
C GLN A 551 37.39 -31.95 9.92
N GLN A 552 38.65 -32.33 10.09
CA GLN A 552 39.71 -32.08 9.10
C GLN A 552 40.10 -33.39 8.42
N LEU A 553 40.18 -33.37 7.09
CA LEU A 553 40.71 -34.47 6.29
C LEU A 553 41.97 -34.01 5.58
N GLU A 554 43.07 -34.71 5.82
CA GLU A 554 44.34 -34.45 5.14
C GLU A 554 44.25 -34.88 3.67
N LEU A 555 44.55 -33.94 2.78
CA LEU A 555 44.58 -34.20 1.35
C LEU A 555 45.99 -34.61 0.90
N CYS A 556 47.01 -33.85 1.28
CA CYS A 556 48.39 -34.09 0.85
C CYS A 556 49.43 -33.38 1.72
N ARG A 557 50.67 -33.85 1.64
CA ARG A 557 51.89 -33.25 2.21
C ARG A 557 52.96 -33.10 1.12
N PHE A 558 53.63 -31.95 1.09
CA PHE A 558 54.79 -31.69 0.23
C PHE A 558 55.93 -31.10 1.07
N GLY A 559 57.10 -31.74 1.05
CA GLY A 559 58.24 -31.32 1.87
C GLY A 559 59.22 -32.44 2.14
N GLY A 560 59.73 -32.53 3.37
CA GLY A 560 60.63 -33.60 3.80
C GLY A 560 60.10 -35.00 3.46
N ASP A 561 58.83 -35.25 3.73
CA ASP A 561 58.07 -36.38 3.20
C ASP A 561 56.96 -35.89 2.26
N CYS A 562 56.63 -36.71 1.26
CA CYS A 562 55.56 -36.41 0.32
C CYS A 562 54.47 -37.46 0.46
N ALA A 563 53.24 -37.02 0.68
CA ALA A 563 52.09 -37.91 0.81
C ALA A 563 50.87 -37.33 0.11
N TRP A 564 50.02 -38.20 -0.45
CA TRP A 564 48.74 -37.77 -1.00
C TRP A 564 47.71 -38.89 -0.87
N LEU A 565 46.49 -38.50 -0.53
CA LEU A 565 45.31 -39.36 -0.52
C LEU A 565 45.08 -40.02 -1.88
N ASP A 566 44.95 -41.35 -1.91
CA ASP A 566 44.84 -42.16 -3.13
C ASP A 566 43.45 -42.10 -3.76
N ASN A 567 43.10 -40.94 -4.34
CA ASN A 567 41.84 -40.73 -5.04
C ASN A 567 42.03 -39.74 -6.20
N ALA A 568 41.50 -40.07 -7.38
CA ALA A 568 41.68 -39.26 -8.59
C ALA A 568 41.04 -37.86 -8.51
N GLU A 569 39.85 -37.72 -7.88
CA GLU A 569 39.17 -36.43 -7.72
C GLU A 569 39.93 -35.53 -6.74
N VAL A 570 40.46 -36.11 -5.66
CA VAL A 570 41.33 -35.40 -4.71
C VAL A 570 42.63 -34.99 -5.38
N GLN A 571 43.21 -35.85 -6.22
CA GLN A 571 44.44 -35.58 -6.95
C GLN A 571 44.26 -34.43 -7.96
N GLU A 572 43.14 -34.42 -8.69
CA GLU A 572 42.81 -33.33 -9.60
C GLU A 572 42.59 -32.00 -8.86
N PHE A 573 41.89 -32.05 -7.71
CA PHE A 573 41.60 -30.87 -6.90
C PHE A 573 42.87 -30.18 -6.39
N VAL A 574 43.79 -30.89 -5.71
CA VAL A 574 45.01 -30.22 -5.24
C VAL A 574 45.92 -29.83 -6.41
N THR A 575 45.98 -30.64 -7.49
CA THR A 575 46.73 -30.23 -8.70
C THR A 575 46.25 -28.89 -9.23
N MET A 576 44.93 -28.65 -9.23
CA MET A 576 44.34 -27.38 -9.65
C MET A 576 44.77 -26.23 -8.72
N LEU A 577 44.73 -26.42 -7.40
CA LEU A 577 45.19 -25.42 -6.44
C LEU A 577 46.67 -25.07 -6.64
N ILE A 578 47.54 -26.07 -6.81
CA ILE A 578 48.97 -25.87 -7.05
C ILE A 578 49.23 -25.13 -8.36
N GLN A 579 48.58 -25.56 -9.46
CA GLN A 579 48.76 -24.93 -10.77
C GLN A 579 48.30 -23.47 -10.81
N LYS A 580 47.29 -23.14 -10.00
CA LYS A 580 46.77 -21.78 -9.83
C LYS A 580 47.56 -20.95 -8.81
N GLY A 581 48.51 -21.56 -8.09
CA GLY A 581 49.35 -20.89 -7.10
C GLY A 581 48.72 -20.70 -5.72
N TYR A 582 47.67 -21.48 -5.41
CA TYR A 582 46.94 -21.39 -4.14
C TYR A 582 47.43 -22.37 -3.06
N PHE A 583 48.35 -23.28 -3.40
CA PHE A 583 48.96 -24.22 -2.46
C PHE A 583 50.27 -24.76 -3.03
N ALA A 584 51.35 -24.84 -2.22
CA ALA A 584 52.69 -25.32 -2.58
C ALA A 584 53.35 -24.67 -3.83
N GLU A 585 54.69 -24.70 -3.87
CA GLU A 585 55.41 -24.20 -5.03
C GLU A 585 55.30 -25.16 -6.22
N LYS A 586 54.89 -24.61 -7.37
CA LYS A 586 54.72 -25.38 -8.61
C LYS A 586 55.97 -26.14 -9.04
N ASP A 587 57.14 -25.51 -8.90
CA ASP A 587 58.42 -26.12 -9.29
C ASP A 587 58.77 -27.33 -8.41
N MET A 588 58.44 -27.24 -7.12
CA MET A 588 58.61 -28.34 -6.17
C MET A 588 57.67 -29.50 -6.52
N PHE A 589 56.41 -29.19 -6.81
CA PHE A 589 55.42 -30.19 -7.24
C PHE A 589 55.84 -30.91 -8.53
N GLU A 590 56.31 -30.17 -9.53
CA GLU A 590 56.81 -30.75 -10.78
C GLU A 590 58.05 -31.64 -10.59
N ALA A 591 58.92 -31.31 -9.62
CA ALA A 591 60.06 -32.13 -9.25
C ALA A 591 59.61 -33.47 -8.63
N TYR A 592 58.59 -33.46 -7.77
CA TYR A 592 58.02 -34.68 -7.19
C TYR A 592 57.38 -35.59 -8.24
N LEU A 593 56.57 -35.03 -9.14
CA LEU A 593 55.94 -35.81 -10.22
C LEU A 593 56.97 -36.49 -11.14
N LYS A 594 58.18 -35.95 -11.27
CA LYS A 594 59.27 -36.57 -12.03
C LYS A 594 59.90 -37.76 -11.30
N ASN A 595 59.94 -37.75 -9.97
CA ASN A 595 60.50 -38.85 -9.15
C ASN A 595 59.50 -40.00 -8.88
N LEU A 596 58.20 -39.78 -9.16
CA LEU A 596 57.13 -40.80 -9.08
C LEU A 596 57.02 -41.68 -10.35
N LYS A 597 57.68 -41.31 -11.45
CA LYS A 597 57.75 -42.07 -12.72
C LYS A 597 59.05 -42.86 -12.81
#